data_AF-A0A542SCB6-F1
#
_entry.id   AF-A0A542SCB6-F1
#
_cell.length_a   1.000
_cell.length_b   1.000
_cell.length_c   1.000
_cell.angle_alpha   90.00
_cell.angle_beta   90.00
_cell.angle_gamma   90.00
#
_symmetry.space_group_name_H-M   'P 1'
#
loop_
_entity.id
_entity.type
_entity.pdbx_description
1 polymer ?
#
loop_
_entity_poly.entity_id
_entity_poly.type
_entity_poly.pdbx_seq_one_letter_code
_entity_poly.pdbx_strand_id
1 'polypeptide(L)'
;MAATDPTDHTDTAAGRVSRGTLVIDTERCKGCELCIAACPPSVLEMSAEVNEMGYRFPVLHVGCTGCTACQMVCPDYVFDVYRFKKERPAGEASA
;
A
#
# COMPACT_ATOMS: atom_id res chain seq x y z
N MET A 1 -1.28 -30.46 4.13
CA MET A 1 0.16 -30.15 4.12
C MET A 1 0.31 -28.92 3.25
N ALA A 2 0.19 -27.74 3.86
CA ALA A 2 0.14 -26.46 3.18
C ALA A 2 1.53 -26.10 2.66
N ALA A 3 1.63 -25.80 1.37
CA ALA A 3 2.85 -25.26 0.79
C ALA A 3 2.99 -23.80 1.23
N THR A 4 3.83 -23.55 2.23
CA THR A 4 4.30 -22.21 2.56
C THR A 4 5.45 -21.86 1.63
N ASP A 5 5.12 -21.35 0.45
CA ASP A 5 6.11 -20.80 -0.49
C ASP A 5 6.62 -19.46 0.08
N PRO A 6 7.93 -19.23 0.21
CA PRO A 6 8.48 -17.98 0.78
C PRO A 6 8.18 -16.71 -0.04
N THR A 7 7.54 -16.85 -1.20
CA THR A 7 7.05 -15.77 -2.08
C THR A 7 5.55 -15.50 -1.92
N ASP A 8 4.87 -16.21 -1.02
CA ASP A 8 3.42 -16.10 -0.84
C ASP A 8 3.06 -14.90 0.06
N HIS A 9 2.70 -13.77 -0.57
CA HIS A 9 2.20 -12.57 0.09
C HIS A 9 0.74 -12.70 0.57
N THR A 10 0.24 -13.91 0.78
CA THR A 10 -1.13 -14.14 1.23
C THR A 10 -1.17 -14.43 2.73
N ASP A 11 -1.56 -13.42 3.51
CA ASP A 11 -1.98 -13.64 4.90
C ASP A 11 -3.49 -13.93 4.93
N THR A 12 -3.83 -15.15 5.33
CA THR A 12 -5.18 -15.70 5.24
C THR A 12 -5.99 -15.32 6.47
N ALA A 13 -6.65 -14.18 6.38
CA ALA A 13 -7.88 -13.90 7.12
C ALA A 13 -9.01 -13.33 6.23
N ALA A 14 -8.71 -12.81 5.03
CA ALA A 14 -9.73 -12.19 4.15
C ALA A 14 -9.50 -12.36 2.62
N GLY A 15 -8.57 -13.20 2.17
CA GLY A 15 -8.38 -13.50 0.74
C GLY A 15 -7.92 -12.33 -0.15
N ARG A 16 -7.44 -11.22 0.42
CA ARG A 16 -6.87 -10.10 -0.33
C ARG A 16 -5.35 -10.24 -0.42
N VAL A 17 -4.82 -10.17 -1.64
CA VAL A 17 -3.38 -10.24 -1.93
C VAL A 17 -2.86 -8.83 -2.25
N SER A 18 -1.77 -8.42 -1.62
CA SER A 18 -1.09 -7.18 -1.98
C SER A 18 -0.28 -7.36 -3.27
N ARG A 19 -0.50 -6.47 -4.25
CA ARG A 19 0.29 -6.36 -5.50
C ARG A 19 1.22 -5.14 -5.51
N GLY A 20 1.17 -4.36 -4.43
CA GLY A 20 2.06 -3.24 -4.19
C GLY A 20 2.12 -2.90 -2.71
N THR A 21 2.89 -1.87 -2.40
CA THR A 21 3.01 -1.28 -1.07
C THR A 21 3.29 0.21 -1.22
N LEU A 22 3.34 0.94 -0.11
CA LEU A 22 3.74 2.34 -0.10
C LEU A 22 4.48 2.70 1.19
N VAL A 23 5.27 3.77 1.12
CA VAL A 23 5.87 4.45 2.26
C VAL A 23 5.20 5.82 2.39
N ILE A 24 5.00 6.26 3.63
CA ILE A 24 4.33 7.52 3.96
C ILE A 24 5.33 8.35 4.76
N ASP A 25 5.62 9.55 4.28
CA ASP A 25 6.30 10.57 5.08
C ASP A 25 5.31 11.14 6.10
N THR A 26 5.29 10.52 7.29
CA THR A 26 4.35 10.86 8.37
C THR A 26 4.60 12.26 8.90
N GLU A 27 5.84 12.73 8.90
CA GLU A 27 6.22 14.05 9.40
C GLU A 27 5.69 15.18 8.53
N ARG A 28 5.56 14.95 7.21
CA ARG A 28 4.97 15.91 6.27
C ARG A 28 3.46 15.76 6.09
N CYS A 29 2.86 14.68 6.58
CA CYS A 29 1.43 14.43 6.45
C CYS A 29 0.59 15.37 7.32
N LYS A 30 -0.42 16.00 6.72
CA LYS A 30 -1.36 16.92 7.40
C LYS A 30 -2.74 16.33 7.67
N GLY A 31 -2.89 15.00 7.53
CA GLY A 31 -4.12 14.30 7.89
C GLY A 31 -5.38 14.72 7.13
N CYS A 32 -5.29 15.13 5.86
CA CYS A 32 -6.43 15.63 5.08
C CYS A 32 -7.42 14.55 4.61
N GLU A 33 -7.13 13.27 4.86
CA GLU A 33 -7.97 12.09 4.55
C GLU A 33 -8.31 11.85 3.06
N LEU A 34 -7.86 12.70 2.13
CA LEU A 34 -8.12 12.55 0.69
C LEU A 34 -7.66 11.19 0.14
N CYS A 35 -6.53 10.69 0.63
CA CYS A 35 -5.99 9.39 0.24
C CYS A 35 -6.88 8.21 0.65
N ILE A 36 -7.66 8.33 1.73
CA ILE A 36 -8.57 7.29 2.22
C ILE A 36 -9.69 7.08 1.19
N ALA A 37 -10.37 8.16 0.83
CA ALA A 37 -11.44 8.15 -0.17
C ALA A 37 -10.94 7.78 -1.57
N ALA A 38 -9.71 8.18 -1.93
CA ALA A 38 -9.14 7.89 -3.23
C ALA A 38 -8.65 6.44 -3.40
N CYS A 39 -8.49 5.67 -2.33
CA CYS A 39 -7.92 4.32 -2.37
C CYS A 39 -8.95 3.29 -2.88
N PRO A 40 -8.87 2.80 -4.13
CA PRO A 40 -9.90 1.93 -4.70
C PRO A 40 -10.13 0.61 -3.95
N PRO A 41 -9.09 -0.08 -3.42
CA PRO A 41 -9.30 -1.29 -2.62
C PRO A 41 -9.66 -1.00 -1.15
N SER A 42 -9.73 0.27 -0.75
CA SER A 42 -10.07 0.73 0.61
C SER A 42 -9.17 0.07 1.67
N VAL A 43 -7.85 0.20 1.49
CA VAL A 43 -6.82 -0.38 2.38
C VAL A 43 -5.99 0.68 3.11
N LEU A 44 -6.43 1.94 3.09
CA LEU A 44 -5.84 3.00 3.91
C LEU A 44 -6.84 3.37 5.00
N GLU A 45 -6.34 3.58 6.21
CA GLU A 45 -7.11 4.01 7.38
C GLU A 45 -6.31 5.06 8.15
N MET A 46 -6.96 5.96 8.89
CA MET A 46 -6.25 6.92 9.73
C MET A 46 -5.71 6.25 11.01
N SER A 47 -4.42 6.47 11.31
CA SER A 47 -3.73 6.02 12.53
C SER A 47 -4.49 6.42 13.79
N ALA A 48 -4.34 5.69 14.90
CA ALA A 48 -4.78 6.17 16.22
C ALA A 48 -3.82 7.24 16.78
N GLU A 49 -2.53 7.14 16.41
CA GLU A 49 -1.45 8.03 16.83
C GLU A 49 -1.39 9.30 15.98
N VAL A 50 -0.61 10.28 16.44
CA VAL A 50 -0.34 11.54 15.75
C VAL A 50 1.16 11.74 15.53
N ASN A 51 1.54 12.46 14.48
CA ASN A 51 2.92 12.90 14.24
C ASN A 51 3.31 14.09 15.14
N GLU A 52 4.55 14.59 15.03
CA GLU A 52 5.04 15.74 15.82
C GLU A 52 4.22 17.02 15.61
N MET A 53 3.58 17.17 14.45
CA MET A 53 2.71 18.30 14.13
C MET A 53 1.28 18.15 14.69
N GLY A 54 0.96 17.01 15.33
CA GLY A 54 -0.35 16.73 15.92
C GLY A 54 -1.40 16.18 14.94
N TYR A 55 -1.00 15.76 13.75
CA TYR A 55 -1.91 15.17 12.76
C TYR A 55 -1.90 13.65 12.82
N ARG A 56 -3.09 13.05 12.69
CA ARG A 56 -3.23 11.63 12.35
C ARG A 56 -2.74 11.42 10.91
N PHE A 57 -2.15 10.28 10.63
CA PHE A 57 -1.60 9.93 9.32
C PHE A 57 -2.17 8.59 8.83
N PRO A 58 -2.20 8.33 7.51
CA PRO A 58 -2.73 7.08 7.01
C PRO A 58 -1.82 5.89 7.36
N VAL A 59 -2.42 4.72 7.60
CA VAL A 59 -1.75 3.42 7.74
C VAL A 59 -2.24 2.49 6.64
N LEU A 60 -1.34 1.61 6.15
CA LEU A 60 -1.62 0.69 5.06
C LEU A 60 -1.99 -0.70 5.57
N HIS A 61 -3.11 -1.22 5.08
CA HIS A 61 -3.58 -2.59 5.28
C HIS A 61 -3.29 -3.49 4.07
N VAL A 62 -3.47 -4.80 4.24
CA VAL A 62 -3.32 -5.80 3.17
C VAL A 62 -4.28 -5.54 1.99
N GLY A 63 -3.78 -5.71 0.77
CA GLY A 63 -4.56 -5.53 -0.46
C GLY A 63 -4.19 -4.29 -1.28
N CYS A 64 -3.09 -3.62 -0.97
CA CYS A 64 -2.56 -2.53 -1.80
C CYS A 64 -2.25 -3.05 -3.22
N THR A 65 -2.69 -2.31 -4.24
CA THR A 65 -2.47 -2.67 -5.64
C THR A 65 -1.31 -1.90 -6.29
N GLY A 66 -0.73 -0.93 -5.57
CA GLY A 66 0.25 0.00 -6.12
C GLY A 66 -0.32 0.88 -7.24
N CYS A 67 -1.60 1.28 -7.17
CA CYS A 67 -2.29 2.04 -8.21
C CYS A 67 -1.96 3.54 -8.28
N THR A 68 -1.16 4.06 -7.35
CA THR A 68 -0.74 5.47 -7.21
C THR A 68 -1.85 6.51 -6.96
N ALA A 69 -3.11 6.10 -6.78
CA ALA A 69 -4.21 7.04 -6.50
C ALA A 69 -3.99 7.93 -5.25
N CYS A 70 -3.47 7.35 -4.17
CA CYS A 70 -3.10 8.09 -2.95
C CYS A 70 -2.00 9.14 -3.21
N GLN A 71 -1.01 8.81 -4.05
CA GLN A 71 0.06 9.72 -4.43
C GLN A 71 -0.47 10.88 -5.27
N MET A 72 -1.36 10.59 -6.24
CA MET A 72 -1.91 11.60 -7.14
C MET A 72 -2.84 12.61 -6.44
N VAL A 73 -3.59 12.16 -5.42
CA VAL A 73 -4.53 13.03 -4.70
C VAL A 73 -3.85 13.81 -3.56
N CYS A 74 -2.65 13.39 -3.12
CA CYS A 74 -2.00 13.99 -1.97
C CYS A 74 -1.44 15.38 -2.31
N PRO A 75 -1.94 16.47 -1.69
CA PRO A 75 -1.43 17.82 -1.96
C PRO A 75 -0.01 18.04 -1.43
N ASP A 76 0.43 17.22 -0.46
CA ASP A 76 1.73 17.31 0.20
C ASP A 76 2.77 16.32 -0.36
N TYR A 77 2.41 15.48 -1.33
CA TYR A 77 3.32 14.49 -1.96
C TYR A 77 4.08 13.63 -0.93
N VAL A 78 3.36 13.04 0.03
CA VAL A 78 3.97 12.25 1.12
C VAL A 78 4.07 10.75 0.81
N PHE A 79 3.62 10.29 -0.36
CA PHE A 79 3.56 8.87 -0.69
C PHE A 79 4.64 8.48 -1.70
N ASP A 80 5.42 7.45 -1.36
CA ASP A 80 6.20 6.66 -2.32
C ASP A 80 5.52 5.31 -2.54
N VAL A 81 5.12 5.02 -3.78
CA VAL A 81 4.30 3.85 -4.12
C VAL A 81 5.11 2.84 -4.94
N TYR A 82 5.09 1.57 -4.52
CA TYR A 82 5.83 0.49 -5.14
C TYR A 82 4.88 -0.59 -5.65
N ARG A 83 5.17 -1.14 -6.83
CA ARG A 83 4.53 -2.37 -7.34
C ARG A 83 5.49 -3.53 -7.24
N PHE A 84 4.99 -4.66 -6.78
CA PHE A 84 5.78 -5.88 -6.80
C PHE A 84 5.96 -6.34 -8.25
N LYS A 85 7.19 -6.72 -8.61
CA LYS A 85 7.45 -7.35 -9.90
C LYS A 85 6.80 -8.73 -9.85
N LYS A 86 5.98 -9.06 -10.85
CA LYS A 86 5.64 -10.48 -11.08
C LYS A 86 6.95 -11.19 -11.42
N GLU A 87 7.32 -12.20 -10.66
CA GLU A 87 8.31 -13.16 -11.12
C GLU A 87 7.75 -13.80 -12.39
N ARG A 88 8.47 -13.64 -13.50
CA ARG A 88 8.20 -14.41 -14.71
C ARG A 88 8.71 -15.81 -14.43
N PRO A 89 7.89 -16.88 -14.56
CA PRO A 89 8.41 -18.23 -14.43
C PRO A 89 9.61 -18.41 -15.37
N ALA A 90 10.69 -18.97 -14.85
CA ALA A 90 11.92 -19.20 -15.60
C ALA A 90 11.63 -20.13 -16.79
N GLY A 91 11.42 -19.56 -17.98
CA GLY A 91 11.09 -20.34 -19.18
C GLY A 91 10.63 -19.56 -20.40
N GLU A 92 10.08 -18.34 -20.23
CA GLU A 92 9.60 -17.56 -21.39
C GLU A 92 10.58 -16.45 -21.76
N ALA A 93 11.59 -16.83 -22.56
CA ALA A 93 12.38 -15.90 -23.34
C ALA A 93 11.48 -15.21 -24.38
N SER A 94 11.51 -13.89 -24.37
CA SER A 94 10.82 -13.04 -25.33
C SER A 94 11.40 -13.28 -26.73
N ALA A 95 10.57 -13.81 -27.63
CA ALA A 95 10.82 -13.84 -29.06
C ALA A 95 10.70 -12.43 -29.67
#